data_AF-A0A059A267-F1
#
_entry.id   AF-A0A059A267-F1
#
_cell.length_a   1.000
_cell.length_b   1.000
_cell.length_c   1.000
_cell.angle_alpha   90.00
_cell.angle_beta   90.00
_cell.angle_gamma   90.00
#
_symmetry.space_group_name_H-M   'P 1'
#
loop_
_entity.id
_entity.type
_entity.pdbx_description
1 polymer ?
#
loop_
_entity_poly.entity_id
_entity_poly.type
_entity_poly.pdbx_seq_one_letter_code
_entity_poly.pdbx_strand_id
1 'polypeptide(L)'
;MGTSGDAAPEARKTTITPKAVIYQKYGSRASYEVEEVQESAQNGCPGLYIPQKGPSLFRCRLNLPELSIVSETFKKKKDAEQAAAEMAIQK
;
A
#
# COMPACT_ATOMS: atom_id res chain seq x y z
N MET A 1 -13.94 12.59 51.21
CA MET A 1 -12.80 13.42 50.80
C MET A 1 -11.59 12.50 50.63
N GLY A 2 -10.92 12.34 49.48
CA GLY A 2 -11.11 12.86 48.14
C GLY A 2 -10.55 11.83 47.14
N THR A 3 -11.13 11.75 45.96
CA THR A 3 -10.59 11.01 44.82
C THR A 3 -10.15 12.05 43.80
N SER A 4 -8.85 12.27 43.70
CA SER A 4 -8.26 13.04 42.61
C SER A 4 -6.90 12.43 42.32
N GLY A 5 -6.88 11.55 41.34
CA GLY A 5 -5.70 11.13 40.61
C GLY A 5 -6.06 11.20 39.15
N ASP A 6 -6.18 12.43 38.64
CA ASP A 6 -6.28 12.75 37.22
C ASP A 6 -4.99 12.28 36.56
N ALA A 7 -5.01 11.06 36.03
CA ALA A 7 -3.96 10.55 35.17
C ALA A 7 -4.32 10.98 33.75
N ALA A 8 -3.71 12.09 33.32
CA ALA A 8 -3.75 12.57 31.96
C ALA A 8 -3.56 11.40 30.97
N PRO A 9 -4.36 11.27 29.90
CA PRO A 9 -4.16 10.24 28.90
C PRO A 9 -2.86 10.56 28.16
N GLU A 10 -1.80 9.90 28.58
CA GLU A 10 -0.52 9.82 27.91
C GLU A 10 -0.80 9.45 26.45
N ALA A 11 -0.57 10.42 25.56
CA ALA A 11 -0.81 10.28 24.14
C ALA A 11 0.03 9.13 23.61
N ARG A 12 -0.58 7.94 23.57
CA ARG A 12 -0.04 6.76 22.91
C ARG A 12 0.26 7.20 21.49
N LYS A 13 1.54 7.38 21.18
CA LYS A 13 2.00 7.56 19.80
C LYS A 13 1.76 6.24 19.10
N THR A 14 0.51 5.99 18.72
CA THR A 14 0.16 4.93 17.80
C THR A 14 0.90 5.27 16.51
N THR A 15 1.86 4.43 16.12
CA THR A 15 2.55 4.58 14.85
C THR A 15 1.48 4.48 13.76
N ILE A 16 1.00 5.63 13.28
CA ILE A 16 -0.09 5.67 12.31
C ILE A 16 0.48 5.17 10.99
N THR A 17 0.00 4.01 10.54
CA THR A 17 0.42 3.47 9.24
C THR A 17 0.00 4.41 8.11
N PRO A 18 0.76 4.51 7.01
CA PRO A 18 0.41 5.32 5.84
C PRO A 18 -1.02 5.12 5.35
N LYS A 19 -1.50 3.87 5.28
CA LYS A 19 -2.90 3.57 4.91
C LYS A 19 -3.93 4.17 5.87
N ALA A 20 -3.62 4.20 7.17
CA ALA A 20 -4.48 4.82 8.18
C ALA A 20 -4.51 6.35 8.02
N VAL A 21 -3.39 6.99 7.67
CA VAL A 21 -3.36 8.42 7.35
C VAL A 21 -4.24 8.74 6.15
N ILE A 22 -4.14 7.95 5.07
CA ILE A 22 -4.99 8.10 3.88
C ILE A 22 -6.47 7.94 4.23
N TYR A 23 -6.83 6.92 5.02
CA TYR A 23 -8.21 6.72 5.44
C TYR A 23 -8.73 7.86 6.33
N GLN A 24 -7.91 8.40 7.23
CA GLN A 24 -8.30 9.55 8.05
C GLN A 24 -8.55 10.80 7.20
N LYS A 25 -7.77 11.02 6.14
CA LYS A 25 -7.89 12.19 5.26
C LYS A 25 -9.06 12.07 4.26
N TYR A 26 -9.22 10.91 3.62
CA TYR A 26 -10.14 10.74 2.49
C TYR A 26 -11.31 9.79 2.77
N GLY A 27 -11.24 9.01 3.85
CA GLY A 27 -12.27 8.04 4.23
C GLY A 27 -12.51 7.00 3.13
N SER A 28 -13.79 6.74 2.87
CA SER A 28 -14.26 5.83 1.80
C SER A 28 -14.02 6.36 0.38
N ARG A 29 -13.55 7.60 0.22
CA ARG A 29 -13.28 8.20 -1.09
C ARG A 29 -11.90 7.83 -1.64
N ALA A 30 -11.07 7.14 -0.85
CA ALA A 30 -9.83 6.54 -1.31
C ALA A 30 -10.07 5.07 -1.70
N SER A 31 -9.66 4.67 -2.91
CA SER A 31 -9.68 3.27 -3.35
C SER A 31 -8.28 2.78 -3.70
N TYR A 32 -7.97 1.55 -3.28
CA TYR A 32 -6.72 0.87 -3.61
C TYR A 32 -7.03 -0.24 -4.62
N GLU A 33 -6.39 -0.15 -5.79
CA GLU A 33 -6.49 -1.13 -6.86
C GLU A 33 -5.13 -1.79 -7.04
N VAL A 34 -5.04 -3.10 -6.78
CA VAL A 34 -3.78 -3.84 -6.89
C VAL A 34 -3.79 -4.69 -8.15
N GLU A 35 -2.85 -4.39 -9.05
CA GLU A 35 -2.62 -5.11 -10.29
C GLU A 35 -1.46 -6.10 -10.13
N GLU A 36 -1.60 -7.30 -10.68
CA GLU A 36 -0.49 -8.25 -10.83
C GLU A 36 0.28 -7.92 -12.12
N VAL A 37 1.56 -7.63 -11.98
CA VAL A 37 2.49 -7.38 -13.08
C VAL A 37 3.28 -8.65 -13.31
N GLN A 38 3.07 -9.27 -14.47
CA GLN A 38 3.82 -10.45 -14.89
C GLN A 38 5.08 -10.01 -15.62
N GLU A 39 6.25 -10.23 -15.03
CA GLU A 39 7.50 -10.09 -15.77
C GLU A 39 7.62 -11.23 -16.77
N SER A 40 7.91 -10.89 -18.02
CA SER A 40 8.24 -11.88 -19.04
C SER A 40 9.53 -12.56 -18.59
N ALA A 41 9.46 -13.82 -18.19
CA ALA A 41 10.66 -14.61 -17.93
C ALA A 41 11.41 -14.77 -19.26
N GLN A 42 12.39 -13.91 -19.53
CA GLN A 42 13.20 -13.94 -20.76
C GLN A 42 14.08 -15.20 -20.89
N ASN A 43 14.06 -16.10 -19.91
CA ASN A 43 14.88 -17.32 -19.90
C ASN A 43 14.11 -18.57 -20.35
N GLY A 44 13.31 -18.46 -21.41
CA GLY A 44 12.71 -19.62 -22.07
C GLY A 44 13.77 -20.38 -22.87
N CYS A 45 13.93 -21.68 -22.62
CA CYS A 45 14.71 -22.54 -23.49
C CYS A 45 14.07 -22.52 -24.91
N PRO A 46 14.81 -22.16 -25.97
CA PRO A 46 14.25 -22.09 -27.31
C PRO A 46 13.74 -23.49 -27.73
N GLY A 47 12.48 -23.57 -28.16
CA GLY A 47 11.84 -24.81 -28.62
C GLY A 47 10.87 -25.47 -27.64
N LEU A 48 10.74 -24.96 -26.40
CA LEU A 48 9.71 -25.40 -25.44
C LEU A 48 8.81 -24.22 -25.09
N TYR A 49 7.61 -24.16 -25.67
CA TYR A 49 6.59 -23.18 -25.28
C TYR A 49 5.91 -23.63 -23.98
N ILE A 50 6.64 -23.53 -22.86
CA ILE A 50 6.08 -23.70 -21.52
C ILE A 50 5.89 -22.29 -20.95
N PRO A 51 4.64 -21.87 -20.66
CA PRO A 51 4.39 -20.63 -19.93
C PRO A 51 5.01 -20.73 -18.53
N GLN A 52 6.26 -20.29 -18.38
CA GLN A 52 6.89 -20.14 -17.07
C GLN A 52 6.29 -18.88 -16.45
N LYS A 53 5.30 -19.03 -15.57
CA LYS A 53 4.81 -17.91 -14.77
C LYS A 53 5.97 -17.46 -13.88
N GLY A 54 6.61 -16.35 -14.27
CA GLY A 54 7.64 -15.71 -13.47
C GLY A 54 7.11 -15.26 -12.11
N PRO A 55 7.98 -14.77 -11.21
CA PRO A 55 7.55 -14.22 -9.93
C PRO A 55 6.47 -13.15 -10.15
N SER A 56 5.31 -13.32 -9.53
CA SER A 56 4.26 -12.30 -9.57
C SER A 56 4.73 -11.05 -8.85
N LEU A 57 4.79 -9.93 -9.58
CA LEU A 57 4.94 -8.62 -8.98
C LEU A 57 3.57 -7.95 -8.84
N PHE A 58 3.48 -6.99 -7.93
CA PHE A 58 2.25 -6.29 -7.62
C PHE A 58 2.49 -4.80 -7.66
N ARG A 59 1.55 -4.08 -8.24
CA ARG A 59 1.54 -2.62 -8.29
C ARG A 59 0.22 -2.13 -7.76
N CYS A 60 0.22 -1.07 -6.97
CA CYS A 60 -1.01 -0.50 -6.43
C CYS A 60 -1.26 0.87 -7.03
N ARG A 61 -2.45 1.08 -7.57
CA ARG A 61 -3.02 2.38 -7.88
C ARG A 61 -3.91 2.82 -6.72
N LEU A 62 -3.53 3.91 -6.06
CA LEU A 62 -4.34 4.60 -5.05
C LEU A 62 -5.09 5.75 -5.72
N ASN A 63 -6.39 5.60 -5.88
CA ASN A 63 -7.27 6.65 -6.37
C ASN A 63 -7.80 7.47 -5.21
N LEU A 64 -7.50 8.77 -5.23
CA LEU A 64 -8.00 9.78 -4.32
C LEU A 64 -8.93 10.73 -5.07
N PRO A 65 -9.74 11.54 -4.38
CA PRO A 65 -10.62 12.50 -5.04
C PRO A 65 -9.91 13.51 -5.95
N GLU A 66 -8.67 13.83 -5.62
CA GLU A 66 -7.91 14.89 -6.29
C GLU A 66 -6.93 14.34 -7.32
N LEU A 67 -6.45 13.11 -7.14
CA LEU A 67 -5.40 12.52 -7.96
C LEU A 67 -5.36 11.00 -7.84
N SER A 68 -4.64 10.35 -8.76
CA SER A 68 -4.27 8.95 -8.67
C SER A 68 -2.75 8.82 -8.49
N ILE A 69 -2.32 8.02 -7.52
CA ILE A 69 -0.91 7.63 -7.34
C ILE A 69 -0.74 6.18 -7.75
N VAL A 70 0.35 5.86 -8.42
CA VAL A 70 0.73 4.49 -8.78
C VAL A 70 2.06 4.18 -8.13
N SER A 71 2.12 3.07 -7.38
CA SER A 71 3.36 2.60 -6.74
C SER A 71 4.33 2.00 -7.76
N GLU A 72 5.56 1.75 -7.33
CA GLU A 72 6.44 0.79 -8.00
C GLU A 72 5.90 -0.65 -7.88
N THR A 73 6.62 -1.61 -8.47
CA THR A 73 6.30 -3.03 -8.39
C THR A 73 6.95 -3.70 -7.18
N PHE A 74 6.17 -4.48 -6.44
CA PHE A 74 6.61 -5.18 -5.22
C PHE A 74 6.26 -6.66 -5.28
N LYS A 75 7.01 -7.50 -4.56
CA LYS A 75 6.71 -8.94 -4.46
C LYS A 75 5.49 -9.26 -3.60
N LYS A 76 4.99 -8.30 -2.81
CA LYS A 76 3.82 -8.46 -1.93
C LYS A 76 2.81 -7.34 -2.19
N LYS A 77 1.53 -7.70 -2.27
CA LYS A 77 0.41 -6.75 -2.44
C LYS A 77 0.41 -5.67 -1.35
N LYS A 78 0.60 -6.07 -0.08
CA LYS A 78 0.60 -5.15 1.06
C LYS A 78 1.70 -4.08 0.95
N ASP A 79 2.87 -4.44 0.43
CA ASP A 79 3.99 -3.50 0.29
C ASP A 79 3.68 -2.47 -0.80
N ALA A 80 3.07 -2.89 -1.92
CA ALA A 80 2.59 -1.99 -2.96
C ALA A 80 1.53 -1.00 -2.45
N GLU A 81 0.57 -1.48 -1.64
CA GLU A 81 -0.44 -0.62 -1.02
C GLU A 81 0.15 0.39 -0.03
N GLN A 82 1.10 -0.03 0.80
CA GLN A 82 1.78 0.87 1.74
C GLN A 82 2.58 1.93 0.98
N ALA A 83 3.35 1.53 -0.03
CA ALA A 83 4.12 2.44 -0.87
C ALA A 83 3.23 3.47 -1.58
N ALA A 84 2.10 3.05 -2.16
CA ALA A 84 1.14 3.99 -2.78
C ALA A 84 0.61 5.02 -1.76
N ALA A 85 0.32 4.59 -0.53
CA ALA A 85 -0.12 5.48 0.54
C ALA A 85 1.00 6.44 0.99
N GLU A 86 2.24 5.97 1.13
CA GLU A 86 3.40 6.81 1.48
C GLU A 86 3.65 7.89 0.43
N MET A 87 3.65 7.50 -0.85
CA MET A 87 3.80 8.43 -1.97
C MET A 87 2.69 9.49 -1.98
N ALA A 88 1.45 9.11 -1.67
CA ALA A 88 0.33 10.04 -1.58
C ALA A 88 0.41 10.99 -0.37
N ILE A 89 1.13 10.63 0.69
CA ILE A 89 1.36 11.52 1.85
C ILE A 89 2.46 12.53 1.55
N GLN A 90 3.45 12.16 0.73
CA GLN A 90 4.57 13.02 0.34
C GLN A 90 4.23 13.98 -0.81
N LYS A 91 3.05 13.83 -1.42
CA LYS A 91 2.51 14.71 -2.47
C LYS A 91 1.66 15.81 -1.86
#